data_AF-A0A6H1ZUG8-F1
#
_entry.id   AF-A0A6H1ZUG8-F1
#
_cell.length_a   1.000
_cell.length_b   1.000
_cell.length_c   1.000
_cell.angle_alpha   90.00
_cell.angle_beta   90.00
_cell.angle_gamma   90.00
#
_symmetry.space_group_name_H-M   'P 1'
#
loop_
_entity.id
_entity.type
_entity.pdbx_description
1 polymer ?
#
loop_
_entity_poly.entity_id
_entity_poly.type
_entity_poly.pdbx_seq_one_letter_code
_entity_poly.pdbx_strand_id
1 'polypeptide(L)'
;MITMITGKSFKGLDFSQPLGRLNLFVGRNGSGKSARTQALILAIMGYIPGGAKKNAEILDSYGTEDTMVVGFESAGHPQGKVLLERGFVRSGTSVSQGYKVAGAKAKEGDFMKALALHGDPKIVDISAFMDLSDQKKIDAVFSLYPPAGDVNKIQGEIDSLKEKINTLVQKAKTSEAAAARLVAAKPPLPAGTLADVTGKIAETAESLRVARKELVDAQVAEGARQAKEKAEKQAADAAAHLKARQEKDAQKAAEQKERERIEAEEKAMKEVDAKVAASLAEKPGKMTKECDRMFEKYPLPEEKIAGTTDPGLFAVVSVINSIQTILDTLKAAGCEACVAKLVAIRELKKFKGVS
;
A
#
# COMPACT_ATOMS: atom_id res chain seq x y z
N MET A 1 14.25 -14.77 -3.20
CA MET A 1 15.50 -14.95 -3.98
C MET A 1 15.28 -14.34 -5.35
N ILE A 2 16.23 -13.56 -5.87
CA ILE A 2 16.12 -12.99 -7.23
C ILE A 2 16.55 -14.04 -8.25
N THR A 3 15.75 -14.24 -9.29
CA THR A 3 15.91 -15.31 -10.29
C THR A 3 16.05 -14.82 -11.72
N MET A 4 15.73 -13.54 -11.98
CA MET A 4 15.89 -12.93 -13.29
C MET A 4 16.00 -11.42 -13.15
N ILE A 5 16.72 -10.77 -14.07
CA ILE A 5 16.73 -9.32 -14.26
C ILE A 5 16.31 -8.98 -15.68
N THR A 6 15.57 -7.90 -15.83
CA THR A 6 15.06 -7.43 -17.12
C THR A 6 15.39 -5.96 -17.32
N GLY A 7 15.65 -5.59 -18.57
CA GLY A 7 15.84 -4.22 -19.00
C GLY A 7 15.25 -4.05 -20.40
N LYS A 8 14.53 -2.95 -20.62
CA LYS A 8 14.07 -2.50 -21.93
C LYS A 8 14.46 -1.04 -22.13
N SER A 9 15.07 -0.74 -23.26
CA SER A 9 15.62 0.58 -23.58
C SER A 9 16.56 1.12 -22.49
N PHE A 10 17.28 0.23 -21.78
CA PHE A 10 18.20 0.56 -20.70
C PHE A 10 19.64 0.51 -21.20
N LYS A 11 20.30 1.67 -21.30
CA LYS A 11 21.64 1.85 -21.86
C LYS A 11 21.81 1.26 -23.26
N GLY A 12 20.78 1.38 -24.09
CA GLY A 12 20.74 0.89 -25.46
C GLY A 12 20.58 -0.63 -25.56
N LEU A 13 20.15 -1.29 -24.48
CA LEU A 13 20.05 -2.73 -24.41
C LEU A 13 18.67 -3.17 -23.94
N ASP A 14 18.17 -4.19 -24.62
CA ASP A 14 17.06 -5.03 -24.18
C ASP A 14 17.62 -6.37 -23.72
N PHE A 15 17.25 -6.80 -22.51
CA PHE A 15 17.70 -8.08 -21.99
C PHE A 15 16.70 -8.67 -21.00
N SER A 16 16.70 -10.00 -20.97
CA SER A 16 16.11 -10.82 -19.92
C SER A 16 17.15 -11.85 -19.54
N GLN A 17 17.73 -11.71 -18.35
CA GLN A 17 18.87 -12.49 -17.91
C GLN A 17 18.49 -13.30 -16.67
N PRO A 18 18.43 -14.64 -16.77
CA PRO A 18 18.22 -15.50 -15.61
C PRO A 18 19.44 -15.40 -14.67
N LEU A 19 19.16 -15.54 -13.37
CA LEU A 19 20.12 -15.47 -12.29
C LEU A 19 20.09 -16.77 -11.48
N GLY A 20 21.27 -17.34 -11.24
CA GLY A 20 21.49 -18.39 -10.26
C GLY A 20 21.78 -17.82 -8.86
N ARG A 21 22.25 -18.69 -7.94
CA ARG A 21 22.70 -18.28 -6.60
C ARG A 21 23.95 -17.41 -6.65
N LEU A 22 24.86 -17.73 -7.57
CA LEU A 22 26.09 -17.00 -7.84
C LEU A 22 26.12 -16.71 -9.34
N ASN A 23 26.34 -15.44 -9.70
CA ASN A 23 26.35 -15.00 -11.10
C ASN A 23 27.64 -14.25 -11.38
N LEU A 24 28.35 -14.66 -12.43
CA LEU A 24 29.55 -14.00 -12.93
C LEU A 24 29.30 -13.49 -14.33
N PHE A 25 29.37 -12.17 -14.52
CA PHE A 25 29.23 -11.54 -15.83
C PHE A 25 30.61 -11.25 -16.44
N VAL A 26 30.93 -11.94 -17.54
CA VAL A 26 32.17 -11.74 -18.30
C VAL A 26 31.87 -11.25 -19.72
N GLY A 27 32.85 -10.61 -20.36
CA GLY A 27 32.72 -10.08 -21.73
C GLY A 27 33.57 -8.84 -21.97
N ARG A 28 33.60 -8.38 -23.23
CA ARG A 28 34.35 -7.17 -23.64
C ARG A 28 33.81 -5.90 -22.97
N ASN A 29 34.60 -4.84 -22.96
CA ASN A 29 34.10 -3.52 -22.53
C ASN A 29 32.97 -3.08 -23.47
N GLY A 30 31.93 -2.45 -22.90
CA GLY A 30 30.73 -2.08 -23.64
C GLY A 30 29.69 -3.20 -23.83
N SER A 31 29.97 -4.46 -23.46
CA SER A 31 28.99 -5.56 -23.59
C SER A 31 27.78 -5.47 -22.64
N GLY A 32 27.68 -4.40 -21.85
CA GLY A 32 26.58 -4.15 -20.93
C GLY A 32 26.64 -4.92 -19.61
N LYS A 33 27.81 -5.42 -19.18
CA LYS A 33 27.98 -6.08 -17.87
C LYS A 33 27.46 -5.21 -16.73
N SER A 34 27.94 -3.96 -16.66
CA SER A 34 27.50 -2.99 -15.66
C SER A 34 26.03 -2.60 -15.83
N ALA A 35 25.49 -2.63 -17.05
CA ALA A 35 24.09 -2.32 -17.30
C ALA A 35 23.15 -3.31 -16.60
N ARG A 36 23.50 -4.60 -16.59
CA ARG A 36 22.73 -5.66 -15.91
C ARG A 36 22.67 -5.44 -14.40
N THR A 37 23.82 -5.16 -13.77
CA THR A 37 23.88 -4.86 -12.34
C THR A 37 23.16 -3.55 -12.01
N GLN A 38 23.33 -2.51 -12.82
CA GLN A 38 22.70 -1.21 -12.60
C GLN A 38 21.18 -1.24 -12.81
N ALA A 39 20.67 -2.04 -13.74
CA ALA A 39 19.23 -2.24 -13.92
C ALA A 39 18.61 -2.92 -12.68
N LEU A 40 19.29 -3.91 -12.11
CA LEU A 40 18.87 -4.54 -10.85
C LEU A 40 18.85 -3.53 -9.70
N ILE A 41 19.91 -2.73 -9.56
CA ILE A 41 20.00 -1.66 -8.55
C ILE A 41 18.84 -0.67 -8.71
N LEU A 42 18.61 -0.19 -9.93
CA LEU A 42 17.56 0.77 -10.22
C LEU A 42 16.17 0.19 -9.97
N ALA A 43 15.93 -1.08 -10.31
CA ALA A 43 14.65 -1.74 -10.10
C ALA A 43 14.31 -1.87 -8.60
N ILE A 44 15.31 -2.15 -7.75
CA ILE A 44 15.12 -2.30 -6.31
C ILE A 44 15.08 -0.94 -5.60
N MET A 45 16.13 -0.13 -5.74
CA MET A 45 16.31 1.11 -4.97
C MET A 45 15.57 2.31 -5.56
N GLY A 46 15.22 2.27 -6.84
CA GLY A 46 14.62 3.41 -7.55
C GLY A 46 15.63 4.48 -8.02
N TYR A 47 16.92 4.33 -7.69
CA TYR A 47 18.03 5.15 -8.16
C TYR A 47 19.32 4.31 -8.25
N ILE A 48 20.37 4.87 -8.85
CA ILE A 48 21.70 4.23 -8.91
C ILE A 48 22.67 5.01 -8.01
N PRO A 49 23.33 4.37 -7.02
CA PRO A 49 24.36 4.99 -6.19
C PRO A 49 25.44 5.68 -7.01
N GLY A 50 25.80 6.91 -6.61
CA GLY A 50 26.74 7.75 -7.34
C GLY A 50 26.22 8.32 -8.67
N GLY A 51 24.95 8.06 -9.02
CA GLY A 51 24.29 8.55 -10.22
C GLY A 51 23.15 9.54 -9.93
N ALA A 52 22.33 9.75 -10.95
CA ALA A 52 21.14 10.58 -10.89
C ALA A 52 20.09 10.03 -9.91
N LYS A 53 19.43 10.93 -9.19
CA LYS A 53 18.32 10.60 -8.26
C LYS A 53 16.95 11.02 -8.79
N LYS A 54 16.88 12.04 -9.66
CA LYS A 54 15.60 12.50 -10.23
C LYS A 54 15.23 11.68 -11.46
N ASN A 55 13.94 11.42 -11.65
CA ASN A 55 13.45 10.59 -12.76
C ASN A 55 13.90 11.07 -14.14
N ALA A 56 13.89 12.39 -14.37
CA ALA A 56 14.36 12.97 -15.63
C ALA A 56 15.84 12.66 -15.87
N GLU A 57 16.69 12.98 -14.90
CA GLU A 57 18.13 12.72 -14.94
C GLU A 57 18.44 11.22 -15.07
N ILE A 58 17.65 10.35 -14.43
CA ILE A 58 17.75 8.88 -14.55
C ILE A 58 17.46 8.46 -15.98
N LEU A 59 16.35 8.93 -16.57
CA LEU A 59 16.00 8.58 -17.95
C LEU A 59 17.01 9.17 -18.94
N ASP A 60 17.53 10.37 -18.73
CA ASP A 60 18.56 11.01 -19.56
C ASP A 60 19.89 10.24 -19.51
N SER A 61 20.27 9.73 -18.33
CA SER A 61 21.56 9.06 -18.12
C SER A 61 21.56 7.58 -18.51
N TYR A 62 20.40 6.93 -18.42
CA TYR A 62 20.28 5.48 -18.51
C TYR A 62 19.27 5.00 -19.55
N GLY A 63 18.34 5.84 -19.96
CA GLY A 63 17.42 5.55 -21.05
C GLY A 63 18.06 5.76 -22.41
N THR A 64 17.44 5.21 -23.44
CA THR A 64 17.83 5.46 -24.85
C THR A 64 16.70 6.09 -25.64
N GLU A 65 15.48 5.93 -25.15
CA GLU A 65 14.26 6.46 -25.75
C GLU A 65 13.51 7.29 -24.70
N ASP A 66 12.33 7.79 -25.08
CA ASP A 66 11.39 8.39 -24.15
C ASP A 66 10.78 7.39 -23.17
N THR A 67 11.10 6.11 -23.30
CA THR A 67 10.69 5.07 -22.35
C THR A 67 11.85 4.19 -21.95
N MET A 68 11.82 3.72 -20.71
CA MET A 68 12.79 2.77 -20.17
C MET A 68 12.10 1.92 -19.11
N VAL A 69 12.33 0.61 -19.12
CA VAL A 69 11.77 -0.30 -18.10
C VAL A 69 12.88 -1.16 -17.53
N VAL A 70 12.94 -1.26 -16.21
CA VAL A 70 13.84 -2.17 -15.50
C VAL A 70 13.03 -3.03 -14.55
N GLY A 71 13.42 -4.29 -14.37
CA GLY A 71 12.70 -5.19 -13.49
C GLY A 71 13.53 -6.37 -13.01
N PHE A 72 12.96 -7.11 -12.07
CA PHE A 72 13.52 -8.35 -11.60
C PHE A 72 12.42 -9.33 -11.16
N GLU A 73 12.71 -10.63 -11.29
CA GLU A 73 11.84 -11.70 -10.83
C GLU A 73 12.30 -12.19 -9.46
N SER A 74 11.40 -12.21 -8.48
CA SER A 74 11.66 -12.83 -7.18
C SER A 74 10.92 -14.16 -7.03
N ALA A 75 11.66 -15.20 -6.70
CA ALA A 75 11.17 -16.47 -6.17
C ALA A 75 11.36 -16.47 -4.65
N GLY A 76 10.33 -16.12 -3.90
CA GLY A 76 10.43 -15.99 -2.45
C GLY A 76 9.12 -16.02 -1.68
N HIS A 77 7.99 -16.23 -2.35
CA HIS A 77 6.66 -16.17 -1.74
C HIS A 77 5.88 -17.46 -2.03
N PRO A 78 4.97 -17.92 -1.16
CA PRO A 78 4.10 -19.07 -1.40
C PRO A 78 3.25 -18.97 -2.68
N GLN A 79 3.09 -17.76 -3.23
CA GLN A 79 2.35 -17.51 -4.49
C GLN A 79 3.22 -17.65 -5.75
N GLY A 80 4.48 -18.05 -5.63
CA GLY A 80 5.37 -18.31 -6.76
C GLY A 80 6.23 -17.13 -7.18
N LYS A 81 6.61 -17.12 -8.46
CA LYS A 81 7.50 -16.14 -9.09
C LYS A 81 6.72 -14.88 -9.43
N VAL A 82 7.25 -13.72 -9.04
CA VAL A 82 6.64 -12.41 -9.37
C VAL A 82 7.68 -11.51 -10.00
N LEU A 83 7.32 -10.95 -11.16
CA LEU A 83 8.09 -9.92 -11.85
C LEU A 83 7.68 -8.54 -11.33
N LEU A 84 8.66 -7.80 -10.82
CA LEU A 84 8.53 -6.44 -10.33
C LEU A 84 9.24 -5.50 -11.32
N GLU A 85 8.53 -4.51 -11.87
CA GLU A 85 9.09 -3.59 -12.86
C GLU A 85 8.85 -2.13 -12.48
N ARG A 86 9.85 -1.28 -12.77
CA ARG A 86 9.76 0.18 -12.77
C ARG A 86 9.89 0.67 -14.21
N GLY A 87 8.93 1.45 -14.66
CA GLY A 87 8.95 2.12 -15.95
C GLY A 87 9.17 3.61 -15.77
N PHE A 88 9.95 4.21 -16.66
CA PHE A 88 10.16 5.65 -16.77
C PHE A 88 9.67 6.07 -18.14
N VAL A 89 8.80 7.09 -18.20
CA VAL A 89 8.19 7.56 -19.45
C VAL A 89 8.24 9.07 -19.49
N ARG A 90 8.88 9.62 -20.51
CA ARG A 90 8.88 11.05 -20.83
C ARG A 90 7.58 11.42 -21.52
N SER A 91 6.95 12.48 -21.02
CA SER A 91 5.79 13.12 -21.63
C SER A 91 6.07 14.62 -21.66
N GLY A 92 6.44 15.13 -22.84
CA GLY A 92 6.93 16.50 -23.01
C GLY A 92 8.23 16.72 -22.24
N THR A 93 8.23 17.68 -21.32
CA THR A 93 9.39 18.02 -20.49
C THR A 93 9.47 17.23 -19.18
N SER A 94 8.45 16.44 -18.86
CA SER A 94 8.34 15.71 -17.59
C SER A 94 8.61 14.22 -17.76
N VAL A 95 9.22 13.58 -16.76
CA VAL A 95 9.40 12.12 -16.72
C VAL A 95 8.60 11.55 -15.56
N SER A 96 7.66 10.68 -15.91
CA SER A 96 6.82 9.93 -14.97
C SER A 96 7.42 8.57 -14.66
N GLN A 97 7.20 8.09 -13.44
CA GLN A 97 7.57 6.75 -13.02
C GLN A 97 6.30 5.91 -12.82
N GLY A 98 6.25 4.74 -13.44
CA GLY A 98 5.19 3.75 -13.30
C GLY A 98 5.71 2.45 -12.71
N TYR A 99 4.80 1.66 -12.15
CA TYR A 99 5.10 0.40 -11.49
C TYR A 99 4.28 -0.73 -12.09
N LYS A 100 4.89 -1.91 -12.19
CA LYS A 100 4.17 -3.15 -12.50
C LYS A 100 4.53 -4.27 -11.52
N VAL A 101 3.51 -5.05 -11.15
CA VAL A 101 3.63 -6.25 -10.34
C VAL A 101 2.94 -7.38 -11.09
N ALA A 102 3.67 -8.44 -11.42
CA ALA A 102 3.17 -9.55 -12.23
C ALA A 102 2.52 -9.10 -13.56
N GLY A 103 3.11 -8.09 -14.20
CA GLY A 103 2.62 -7.52 -15.47
C GLY A 103 1.44 -6.54 -15.35
N ALA A 104 0.76 -6.49 -14.20
CA ALA A 104 -0.31 -5.53 -13.94
C ALA A 104 0.24 -4.17 -13.45
N LYS A 105 -0.35 -3.07 -13.91
CA LYS A 105 -0.03 -1.72 -13.41
C LYS A 105 -0.35 -1.64 -11.92
N ALA A 106 0.59 -1.12 -11.14
CA ALA A 106 0.46 -0.96 -9.69
C ALA A 106 0.69 0.50 -9.27
N LYS A 107 0.15 0.88 -8.13
CA LYS A 107 0.55 2.10 -7.43
C LYS A 107 1.87 1.88 -6.70
N GLU A 108 2.60 2.96 -6.43
CA GLU A 108 3.87 2.89 -5.71
C GLU A 108 3.74 2.15 -4.37
N GLY A 109 2.73 2.48 -3.57
CA GLY A 109 2.51 1.81 -2.28
C GLY A 109 2.28 0.30 -2.39
N ASP A 110 1.59 -0.16 -3.45
CA ASP A 110 1.34 -1.58 -3.68
C ASP A 110 2.59 -2.29 -4.22
N PHE A 111 3.39 -1.59 -5.04
CA PHE A 111 4.70 -2.08 -5.47
C PHE A 111 5.65 -2.26 -4.28
N MET A 112 5.71 -1.28 -3.36
CA MET A 112 6.57 -1.37 -2.17
C MET A 112 6.12 -2.49 -1.21
N LYS A 113 4.80 -2.71 -1.07
CA LYS A 113 4.27 -3.87 -0.35
C LYS A 113 4.67 -5.18 -1.01
N ALA A 114 4.57 -5.27 -2.33
CA ALA A 114 5.00 -6.45 -3.07
C ALA A 114 6.51 -6.69 -2.89
N LEU A 115 7.32 -5.64 -3.00
CA LEU A 115 8.77 -5.71 -2.76
C LEU A 115 9.09 -6.28 -1.36
N ALA A 116 8.40 -5.79 -0.33
CA ALA A 116 8.54 -6.27 1.04
C ALA A 116 8.11 -7.75 1.20
N LEU A 117 6.97 -8.14 0.61
CA LEU A 117 6.46 -9.52 0.65
C LEU A 117 7.36 -10.51 -0.08
N HIS A 118 8.03 -10.08 -1.14
CA HIS A 118 8.87 -10.93 -1.99
C HIS A 118 10.35 -11.01 -1.53
N GLY A 119 10.57 -10.80 -0.22
CA GLY A 119 11.86 -11.00 0.45
C GLY A 119 12.71 -9.74 0.59
N ASP A 120 12.17 -8.57 0.22
CA ASP A 120 12.78 -7.25 0.46
C ASP A 120 14.29 -7.20 0.16
N PRO A 121 14.71 -7.47 -1.09
CA PRO A 121 16.11 -7.56 -1.43
C PRO A 121 16.82 -6.24 -1.10
N LYS A 122 17.82 -6.30 -0.23
CA LYS A 122 18.58 -5.14 0.22
C LYS A 122 19.82 -4.95 -0.64
N ILE A 123 19.97 -3.74 -1.16
CA ILE A 123 21.20 -3.26 -1.79
C ILE A 123 21.76 -2.16 -0.92
N VAL A 124 23.02 -2.31 -0.52
CA VAL A 124 23.71 -1.35 0.34
C VAL A 124 24.40 -0.31 -0.53
N ASP A 125 23.90 0.92 -0.47
CA ASP A 125 24.64 2.10 -0.93
C ASP A 125 25.62 2.52 0.16
N ILE A 126 26.90 2.19 -0.03
CA ILE A 126 27.95 2.47 0.95
C ILE A 126 28.09 3.98 1.19
N SER A 127 28.00 4.79 0.14
CA SER A 127 28.13 6.25 0.26
C SER A 127 26.98 6.81 1.10
N ALA A 128 25.74 6.44 0.75
CA ALA A 128 24.57 6.87 1.52
C ALA A 128 24.60 6.35 2.97
N PHE A 129 25.11 5.13 3.19
CA PHE A 129 25.29 4.56 4.53
C PHE A 129 26.32 5.34 5.35
N MET A 130 27.43 5.77 4.74
CA MET A 130 28.46 6.55 5.44
C MET A 130 27.97 7.93 5.88
N ASP A 131 27.02 8.51 5.15
CA ASP A 131 26.38 9.80 5.47
C ASP A 131 25.32 9.71 6.58
N LEU A 132 24.93 8.50 7.02
CA LEU A 132 23.99 8.31 8.12
C LEU A 132 24.65 8.64 9.47
N SER A 133 23.82 9.06 10.44
CA SER A 133 24.24 9.14 11.84
C SER A 133 24.56 7.76 12.40
N ASP A 134 25.39 7.67 13.43
CA ASP A 134 25.80 6.40 14.03
C ASP A 134 24.62 5.53 14.45
N GLN A 135 23.58 6.13 15.04
CA GLN A 135 22.34 5.43 15.36
C GLN A 135 21.68 4.82 14.12
N LYS A 136 21.56 5.58 13.03
CA LYS A 136 20.95 5.10 11.78
C LYS A 136 21.81 4.05 11.08
N LYS A 137 23.14 4.11 11.23
CA LYS A 137 24.05 3.06 10.75
C LYS A 137 23.80 1.74 11.48
N ILE A 138 23.66 1.81 12.81
CA ILE A 138 23.32 0.66 13.65
C ILE A 138 21.97 0.08 13.22
N ASP A 139 20.94 0.92 13.07
CA ASP A 139 19.60 0.49 12.64
C ASP A 139 19.64 -0.16 11.25
N ALA A 140 20.39 0.40 10.30
CA ALA A 140 20.54 -0.15 8.96
C ALA A 140 21.24 -1.52 8.97
N VAL A 141 22.28 -1.70 9.80
CA VAL A 141 22.96 -3.00 9.96
C VAL A 141 22.02 -4.03 10.57
N PHE A 142 21.24 -3.66 11.60
CA PHE A 142 20.25 -4.55 12.19
C PHE A 142 19.09 -4.88 11.24
N SER A 143 18.76 -3.98 10.31
CA SER A 143 17.79 -4.30 9.26
C SER A 143 18.33 -5.34 8.26
N LEU A 144 19.64 -5.33 7.97
CA LEU A 144 20.28 -6.33 7.09
C LEU A 144 20.45 -7.68 7.79
N TYR A 145 20.78 -7.63 9.09
CA TYR A 145 21.03 -8.79 9.93
C TYR A 145 20.15 -8.69 11.18
N PRO A 146 18.84 -8.97 11.04
CA PRO A 146 17.95 -8.95 12.20
C PRO A 146 18.50 -9.93 13.24
N PRO A 147 18.84 -9.45 14.44
CA PRO A 147 19.31 -10.33 15.49
C PRO A 147 18.21 -11.34 15.82
N ALA A 148 18.58 -12.53 16.29
CA ALA A 148 17.62 -13.58 16.61
C ALA A 148 16.61 -13.19 17.72
N GLY A 149 16.81 -12.04 18.38
CA GLY A 149 15.89 -11.45 19.36
C GLY A 149 15.43 -10.06 18.96
N ASP A 150 14.25 -9.67 19.45
CA ASP A 150 13.67 -8.35 19.25
C ASP A 150 14.38 -7.31 20.14
N VAL A 151 15.42 -6.66 19.60
CA VAL A 151 16.20 -5.64 20.30
C VAL A 151 15.34 -4.44 20.71
N ASN A 152 14.30 -4.11 19.93
CA ASN A 152 13.38 -3.02 20.27
C ASN A 152 12.54 -3.37 21.51
N LYS A 153 12.12 -4.63 21.61
CA LYS A 153 11.44 -5.12 22.82
C LYS A 153 12.34 -5.04 24.04
N ILE A 154 13.60 -5.47 23.93
CA ILE A 154 14.58 -5.37 25.02
C ILE A 154 14.80 -3.90 25.43
N GLN A 155 14.91 -2.99 24.45
CA GLN A 155 15.04 -1.56 24.73
C GLN A 155 13.80 -1.00 25.45
N GLY A 156 12.59 -1.38 25.01
CA GLY A 156 11.35 -1.00 25.68
C GLY A 156 11.25 -1.54 27.11
N GLU A 157 11.72 -2.77 27.36
CA GLU A 157 11.82 -3.34 28.71
C GLU A 157 12.81 -2.56 29.58
N ILE A 158 13.97 -2.17 29.03
CA ILE A 158 14.96 -1.33 29.72
C ILE A 158 14.35 0.02 30.11
N ASP A 159 13.63 0.68 29.21
CA ASP A 159 13.05 1.99 29.47
C ASP A 159 11.91 1.91 30.50
N SER A 160 11.06 0.88 30.43
CA SER A 160 10.04 0.62 31.46
C SER A 160 10.66 0.34 32.83
N LEU A 161 11.77 -0.41 32.88
CA LEU A 161 12.49 -0.68 34.13
C LEU A 161 13.13 0.59 34.70
N LYS A 162 13.68 1.47 33.85
CA LYS A 162 14.20 2.78 34.29
C LYS A 162 13.11 3.66 34.90
N GLU A 163 11.94 3.75 34.29
CA GLU A 163 10.81 4.51 34.86
C GLU A 163 10.37 3.95 36.22
N LYS A 164 10.29 2.62 36.35
CA LYS A 164 9.97 1.96 37.62
C LYS A 164 11.02 2.26 38.68
N ILE A 165 12.30 2.19 38.35
CA ILE A 165 13.40 2.53 39.26
C ILE A 165 13.26 4.00 39.73
N ASN A 166 13.07 4.94 38.81
CA ASN A 166 12.91 6.35 39.16
C ASN A 166 11.71 6.59 40.09
N THR A 167 10.59 5.91 39.82
CA THR A 167 9.39 5.98 40.67
C THR A 167 9.65 5.43 42.08
N LEU A 168 10.34 4.29 42.18
CA LEU A 168 10.69 3.70 43.48
C LEU A 168 11.67 4.57 44.26
N VAL A 169 12.66 5.16 43.59
CA VAL A 169 13.61 6.10 44.21
C VAL A 169 12.89 7.34 44.75
N GLN A 170 11.93 7.90 44.01
CA GLN A 170 11.12 9.01 44.51
C GLN A 170 10.29 8.60 45.74
N LYS A 171 9.62 7.45 45.69
CA LYS A 171 8.84 6.94 46.82
C LYS A 171 9.71 6.74 48.07
N ALA A 172 10.88 6.12 47.92
CA ALA A 172 11.84 5.93 49.00
C ALA A 172 12.23 7.27 49.64
N LYS A 173 12.60 8.28 48.83
CA LYS A 173 12.91 9.63 49.32
C LYS A 173 11.73 10.27 50.07
N THR A 174 10.51 10.13 49.58
CA THR A 174 9.33 10.68 50.27
C THR A 174 9.06 9.97 51.60
N SER A 175 9.25 8.65 51.66
CA SER A 175 9.10 7.86 52.89
C SER A 175 10.17 8.20 53.92
N GLU A 176 11.43 8.34 53.50
CA GLU A 176 12.53 8.79 54.36
C GLU A 176 12.28 10.18 54.93
N ALA A 177 11.82 11.13 54.09
CA ALA A 177 11.48 12.47 54.54
C ALA A 177 10.30 12.46 55.54
N ALA A 178 9.30 11.61 55.33
CA ALA A 178 8.18 11.45 56.26
C ALA A 178 8.63 10.84 57.60
N ALA A 179 9.47 9.81 57.57
CA ALA A 179 10.04 9.19 58.76
C ALA A 179 10.89 10.20 59.56
N ALA A 180 11.75 10.97 58.89
CA ALA A 180 12.54 12.02 59.52
C ALA A 180 11.66 13.09 60.20
N ARG A 181 10.55 13.49 59.55
CA ARG A 181 9.56 14.41 60.15
C ARG A 181 8.90 13.83 61.39
N LEU A 182 8.52 12.55 61.37
CA LEU A 182 7.91 11.88 62.54
C LEU A 182 8.88 11.78 63.72
N VAL A 183 10.15 11.47 63.47
CA VAL A 183 11.20 11.44 64.50
C VAL A 183 11.44 12.82 65.10
N ALA A 184 11.46 13.86 64.26
CA ALA A 184 11.64 15.25 64.71
C ALA A 184 10.43 15.80 65.46
N ALA A 185 9.22 15.32 65.15
CA ALA A 185 7.98 15.91 65.64
C ALA A 185 7.70 15.75 67.14
N LYS A 186 8.49 14.97 67.91
CA LYS A 186 8.32 14.67 69.36
C LYS A 186 6.92 15.07 69.87
N PRO A 187 5.88 14.30 69.52
CA PRO A 187 4.52 14.76 69.72
C PRO A 187 4.32 15.06 71.21
N PRO A 188 3.79 16.24 71.57
CA PRO A 188 3.55 16.58 72.96
C PRO A 188 2.63 15.52 73.54
N LEU A 189 3.03 14.95 74.69
CA LEU A 189 2.19 14.00 75.40
C LEU A 189 0.84 14.68 75.69
N PRO A 190 -0.29 14.03 75.38
CA PRO A 190 -1.59 14.63 75.60
C PRO A 190 -1.77 14.95 77.08
N ALA A 191 -2.02 16.21 77.40
CA ALA A 191 -2.31 16.63 78.76
C ALA A 191 -3.68 16.07 79.18
N GLY A 192 -3.71 15.32 80.27
CA GLY A 192 -4.92 14.70 80.81
C GLY A 192 -4.61 13.54 81.74
N THR A 193 -5.62 13.04 82.45
CA THR A 193 -5.48 11.80 83.21
C THR A 193 -5.43 10.60 82.25
N LEU A 194 -4.78 9.51 82.64
CA LEU A 194 -4.69 8.29 81.82
C LEU A 194 -6.07 7.84 81.32
N ALA A 195 -7.11 7.98 82.15
CA ALA A 195 -8.48 7.65 81.84
C ALA A 195 -9.05 8.47 80.67
N ASP A 196 -8.85 9.80 80.67
CA ASP A 196 -9.33 10.70 79.62
C ASP A 196 -8.66 10.41 78.27
N VAL A 197 -7.36 10.08 78.30
CA VAL A 197 -6.58 9.75 77.11
C VAL A 197 -7.02 8.39 76.55
N THR A 198 -7.26 7.39 77.40
CA THR A 198 -7.81 6.09 76.94
C THR A 198 -9.22 6.21 76.37
N GLY A 199 -10.08 7.08 76.93
CA GLY A 199 -11.40 7.35 76.39
C GLY A 199 -11.33 7.95 74.98
N LYS A 200 -10.48 8.96 74.79
CA LYS A 200 -10.24 9.57 73.46
C LYS A 200 -9.63 8.60 72.46
N ILE A 201 -8.73 7.71 72.89
CA ILE A 201 -8.16 6.66 72.03
C ILE A 201 -9.26 5.71 71.56
N ALA A 202 -10.16 5.27 72.45
CA ALA A 202 -11.25 4.37 72.10
C ALA A 202 -12.22 5.02 71.10
N GLU A 203 -12.60 6.28 71.33
CA GLU A 203 -13.49 7.04 70.44
C GLU A 203 -12.86 7.30 69.07
N THR A 204 -11.58 7.66 69.04
CA THR A 204 -10.82 7.87 67.80
C THR A 204 -10.62 6.55 67.05
N ALA A 205 -10.33 5.46 67.75
CA ALA A 205 -10.16 4.14 67.15
C ALA A 205 -11.46 3.65 66.50
N GLU A 206 -12.59 3.88 67.15
CA GLU A 206 -13.91 3.54 66.60
C GLU A 206 -14.25 4.40 65.38
N SER A 207 -13.98 5.71 65.44
CA SER A 207 -14.13 6.62 64.29
C SER A 207 -13.27 6.19 63.11
N LEU A 208 -12.03 5.76 63.36
CA LEU A 208 -11.09 5.28 62.34
C LEU A 208 -11.55 3.93 61.75
N ARG A 209 -12.14 3.07 62.58
CA ARG A 209 -12.75 1.79 62.14
C ARG A 209 -13.93 2.05 61.20
N VAL A 210 -14.81 2.99 61.54
CA VAL A 210 -15.94 3.40 60.69
C VAL A 210 -15.44 3.98 59.38
N ALA A 211 -14.52 4.95 59.42
CA ALA A 211 -13.97 5.57 58.21
C ALA A 211 -13.26 4.57 57.29
N ARG A 212 -12.54 3.58 57.84
CA ARG A 212 -11.93 2.49 57.04
C ARG A 212 -12.98 1.62 56.36
N LYS A 213 -14.07 1.31 57.06
CA LYS A 213 -15.17 0.54 56.47
C LYS A 213 -15.82 1.31 55.33
N GLU A 214 -16.12 2.59 55.53
CA GLU A 214 -16.67 3.46 54.49
C GLU A 214 -15.75 3.58 53.26
N LEU A 215 -14.44 3.67 53.46
CA LEU A 215 -13.47 3.71 52.36
C LEU A 215 -13.47 2.40 51.55
N VAL A 216 -13.51 1.24 52.22
CA VAL A 216 -13.58 -0.07 51.56
C VAL A 216 -14.90 -0.20 50.79
N ASP A 217 -16.02 0.18 51.40
CA ASP A 217 -17.33 0.14 50.76
C ASP A 217 -17.38 1.05 49.51
N ALA A 218 -16.76 2.24 49.58
CA ALA A 218 -16.63 3.15 48.44
C ALA A 218 -15.74 2.58 47.31
N GLN A 219 -14.62 1.94 47.65
CA GLN A 219 -13.74 1.30 46.67
C GLN A 219 -14.43 0.12 45.97
N VAL A 220 -15.22 -0.67 46.69
CA VAL A 220 -16.02 -1.76 46.13
C VAL A 220 -17.08 -1.21 45.18
N ALA A 221 -17.77 -0.12 45.55
CA ALA A 221 -18.77 0.52 44.70
C ALA A 221 -18.16 1.10 43.41
N GLU A 222 -16.99 1.76 43.52
CA GLU A 222 -16.29 2.30 42.36
C GLU A 222 -15.76 1.19 41.44
N GLY A 223 -15.21 0.11 42.00
CA GLY A 223 -14.80 -1.07 41.24
C GLY A 223 -15.97 -1.73 40.50
N ALA A 224 -17.14 -1.84 41.13
CA ALA A 224 -18.35 -2.34 40.50
C ALA A 224 -18.81 -1.44 39.34
N ARG A 225 -18.70 -0.10 39.48
CA ARG A 225 -19.03 0.84 38.41
C ARG A 225 -18.08 0.72 37.23
N GLN A 226 -16.78 0.66 37.47
CA GLN A 226 -15.77 0.49 36.43
C GLN A 226 -15.92 -0.86 35.70
N ALA A 227 -16.25 -1.93 36.42
CA ALA A 227 -16.53 -3.23 35.82
C ALA A 227 -17.76 -3.19 34.91
N LYS A 228 -18.84 -2.51 35.33
CA LYS A 228 -20.04 -2.30 34.51
C LYS A 228 -19.75 -1.47 33.25
N GLU A 229 -19.05 -0.36 33.37
CA GLU A 229 -18.65 0.48 32.22
C GLU A 229 -17.79 -0.31 31.21
N LYS A 230 -16.87 -1.16 31.70
CA LYS A 230 -16.04 -2.01 30.85
C LYS A 230 -16.86 -3.08 30.13
N ALA A 231 -17.81 -3.72 30.84
CA ALA A 231 -18.70 -4.71 30.25
C ALA A 231 -19.62 -4.09 29.17
N GLU A 232 -20.14 -2.88 29.40
CA GLU A 232 -20.95 -2.14 28.42
C GLU A 232 -20.14 -1.79 27.16
N LYS A 233 -18.90 -1.31 27.32
CA LYS A 233 -18.00 -1.05 26.18
C LYS A 233 -17.70 -2.33 25.39
N GLN A 234 -17.37 -3.43 26.07
CA GLN A 234 -17.10 -4.71 25.41
C GLN A 234 -18.33 -5.25 24.67
N ALA A 235 -19.53 -5.08 25.23
CA ALA A 235 -20.77 -5.44 24.56
C ALA A 235 -21.04 -4.57 23.32
N ALA A 236 -20.78 -3.26 23.40
CA ALA A 236 -20.91 -2.34 22.27
C ALA A 236 -19.92 -2.69 21.15
N ASP A 237 -18.67 -2.97 21.48
CA ASP A 237 -17.63 -3.36 20.52
C ASP A 237 -17.96 -4.70 19.84
N ALA A 238 -18.45 -5.67 20.61
CA ALA A 238 -18.90 -6.95 20.08
C ALA A 238 -20.09 -6.79 19.12
N ALA A 239 -21.06 -5.93 19.45
CA ALA A 239 -22.19 -5.63 18.58
C ALA A 239 -21.76 -4.91 17.29
N ALA A 240 -20.79 -3.98 17.36
CA ALA A 240 -20.22 -3.31 16.20
C ALA A 240 -19.49 -4.29 15.28
N HIS A 241 -18.69 -5.20 15.84
CA HIS A 241 -18.01 -6.25 15.07
C HIS A 241 -19.00 -7.21 14.39
N LEU A 242 -20.11 -7.55 15.05
CA LEU A 242 -21.13 -8.40 14.46
C LEU A 242 -21.79 -7.72 13.24
N LYS A 243 -22.15 -6.43 13.36
CA LYS A 243 -22.72 -5.64 12.26
C LYS A 243 -21.75 -5.53 11.07
N ALA A 244 -20.48 -5.21 11.33
CA ALA A 244 -19.46 -5.13 10.29
C ALA A 244 -19.26 -6.48 9.57
N ARG A 245 -19.37 -7.61 10.30
CA ARG A 245 -19.31 -8.94 9.69
C ARG A 245 -20.53 -9.22 8.81
N GLN A 246 -21.74 -8.87 9.26
CA GLN A 246 -22.96 -9.03 8.47
C GLN A 246 -22.93 -8.21 7.18
N GLU A 247 -22.45 -6.96 7.23
CA GLU A 247 -22.28 -6.11 6.04
C GLU A 247 -21.28 -6.70 5.05
N LYS A 248 -20.14 -7.22 5.55
CA LYS A 248 -19.12 -7.86 4.71
C LYS A 248 -19.63 -9.14 4.06
N ASP A 249 -20.41 -9.94 4.79
CA ASP A 249 -21.00 -11.16 4.26
C ASP A 249 -22.09 -10.85 3.21
N ALA A 250 -22.89 -9.78 3.42
CA ALA A 250 -23.84 -9.29 2.44
C ALA A 250 -23.16 -8.76 1.16
N GLN A 251 -22.05 -8.02 1.31
CA GLN A 251 -21.27 -7.53 0.17
C GLN A 251 -20.70 -8.69 -0.67
N LYS A 252 -20.12 -9.70 -0.01
CA LYS A 252 -19.61 -10.90 -0.70
C LYS A 252 -20.71 -11.65 -1.45
N ALA A 253 -21.89 -11.76 -0.85
CA ALA A 253 -23.04 -12.39 -1.50
C ALA A 253 -23.51 -11.61 -2.74
N ALA A 254 -23.47 -10.27 -2.69
CA ALA A 254 -23.79 -9.42 -3.85
C ALA A 254 -22.74 -9.55 -4.96
N GLU A 255 -21.45 -9.53 -4.62
CA GLU A 255 -20.35 -9.72 -5.58
C GLU A 255 -20.39 -11.10 -6.26
N GLN A 256 -20.77 -12.14 -5.51
CA GLN A 256 -20.94 -13.48 -6.07
C GLN A 256 -22.09 -13.53 -7.09
N LYS A 257 -23.25 -12.94 -6.76
CA LYS A 257 -24.39 -12.88 -7.70
C LYS A 257 -24.05 -12.12 -8.99
N GLU A 258 -23.27 -11.04 -8.89
CA GLU A 258 -22.83 -10.30 -10.07
C GLU A 258 -21.89 -11.11 -10.95
N ARG A 259 -20.96 -11.87 -10.35
CA ARG A 259 -20.07 -12.79 -11.09
C ARG A 259 -20.87 -13.87 -11.81
N GLU A 260 -21.86 -14.45 -11.15
CA GLU A 260 -22.75 -15.45 -11.76
C GLU A 260 -23.55 -14.85 -12.93
N ARG A 261 -23.98 -13.58 -12.84
CA ARG A 261 -24.65 -12.88 -13.95
C ARG A 261 -23.71 -12.68 -15.15
N ILE A 262 -22.50 -12.18 -14.91
CA ILE A 262 -21.50 -11.96 -15.98
C ILE A 262 -21.15 -13.28 -16.67
N GLU A 263 -20.98 -14.37 -15.91
CA GLU A 263 -20.68 -15.68 -16.48
C GLU A 263 -21.85 -16.21 -17.34
N ALA A 264 -23.10 -15.96 -16.92
CA ALA A 264 -24.28 -16.31 -17.71
C ALA A 264 -24.39 -15.49 -19.01
N GLU A 265 -24.11 -14.18 -18.94
CA GLU A 265 -24.07 -13.29 -20.11
C GLU A 265 -22.97 -13.72 -21.11
N GLU A 266 -21.79 -14.08 -20.62
CA GLU A 266 -20.68 -14.55 -21.46
C GLU A 266 -21.01 -15.88 -22.15
N LYS A 267 -21.67 -16.82 -21.44
CA LYS A 267 -22.17 -18.08 -22.03
C LYS A 267 -23.22 -17.82 -23.11
N ALA A 268 -24.14 -16.89 -22.88
CA ALA A 268 -25.16 -16.52 -23.87
C ALA A 268 -24.53 -15.88 -25.12
N MET A 269 -23.53 -15.00 -24.95
CA MET A 269 -22.81 -14.39 -26.07
C MET A 269 -22.07 -15.43 -26.91
N LYS A 270 -21.40 -16.40 -26.26
CA LYS A 270 -20.75 -17.52 -26.95
C LYS A 270 -21.73 -18.38 -27.77
N GLU A 271 -22.95 -18.61 -27.27
CA GLU A 271 -23.99 -19.30 -28.06
C GLU A 271 -24.45 -18.49 -29.27
N VAL A 272 -24.58 -17.18 -29.15
CA VAL A 272 -24.92 -16.29 -30.27
C VAL A 272 -23.82 -16.31 -31.32
N ASP A 273 -22.56 -16.16 -30.91
CA ASP A 273 -21.40 -16.22 -31.80
C ASP A 273 -21.31 -17.55 -32.53
N ALA A 274 -21.57 -18.67 -31.84
CA ALA A 274 -21.63 -20.00 -32.45
C ALA A 274 -22.74 -20.10 -33.52
N LYS A 275 -23.92 -19.53 -33.26
CA LYS A 275 -25.03 -19.48 -34.25
C LYS A 275 -24.70 -18.59 -35.45
N VAL A 276 -24.05 -17.45 -35.22
CA VAL A 276 -23.59 -16.55 -36.29
C VAL A 276 -22.53 -17.25 -37.16
N ALA A 277 -21.56 -17.91 -36.54
CA ALA A 277 -20.54 -18.68 -37.26
C ALA A 277 -21.15 -19.81 -38.10
N ALA A 278 -22.13 -20.55 -37.56
CA ALA A 278 -22.85 -21.59 -38.30
C ALA A 278 -23.64 -21.01 -39.50
N SER A 279 -24.33 -19.88 -39.33
CA SER A 279 -25.06 -19.19 -40.40
C SER A 279 -24.15 -18.67 -41.52
N LEU A 280 -22.96 -18.18 -41.16
CA LEU A 280 -21.93 -17.75 -42.12
C LEU A 280 -21.34 -18.93 -42.91
N ALA A 281 -21.23 -20.11 -42.30
CA ALA A 281 -20.75 -21.32 -42.95
C ALA A 281 -21.75 -21.91 -43.97
N GLU A 282 -23.06 -21.68 -43.82
CA GLU A 282 -24.10 -22.16 -44.74
C GLU A 282 -24.26 -21.31 -46.02
N LYS A 283 -23.68 -20.12 -46.10
CA LYS A 283 -23.77 -19.24 -47.29
C LYS A 283 -22.41 -18.65 -47.72
N PRO A 284 -21.38 -19.47 -48.02
CA PRO A 284 -20.13 -18.94 -48.54
C PRO A 284 -20.38 -18.39 -49.96
N GLY A 285 -20.26 -17.07 -50.13
CA GLY A 285 -20.25 -16.43 -51.45
C GLY A 285 -21.47 -15.59 -51.85
N LYS A 286 -22.51 -15.45 -51.00
CA LYS A 286 -23.58 -14.46 -51.26
C LYS A 286 -23.25 -13.06 -50.72
N MET A 287 -22.64 -12.97 -49.53
CA MET A 287 -22.27 -11.67 -48.94
C MET A 287 -21.13 -10.98 -49.67
N THR A 288 -20.11 -11.72 -50.13
CA THR A 288 -19.01 -11.13 -50.91
C THR A 288 -19.50 -10.52 -52.22
N LYS A 289 -20.41 -11.20 -52.93
CA LYS A 289 -21.03 -10.66 -54.15
C LYS A 289 -21.93 -9.45 -53.92
N GLU A 290 -22.57 -9.32 -52.75
CA GLU A 290 -23.36 -8.13 -52.41
C GLU A 290 -22.48 -6.95 -51.94
N CYS A 291 -21.40 -7.22 -51.19
CA CYS A 291 -20.41 -6.21 -50.84
C CYS A 291 -19.71 -5.65 -52.10
N ASP A 292 -19.23 -6.52 -52.99
CA ASP A 292 -18.54 -6.09 -54.22
C ASP A 292 -19.47 -5.24 -55.11
N ARG A 293 -20.75 -5.62 -55.20
CA ARG A 293 -21.78 -4.88 -55.95
C ARG A 293 -22.16 -3.54 -55.31
N MET A 294 -22.01 -3.37 -53.99
CA MET A 294 -22.20 -2.06 -53.35
C MET A 294 -21.02 -1.11 -53.63
N PHE A 295 -19.79 -1.64 -53.72
CA PHE A 295 -18.60 -0.83 -54.02
C PHE A 295 -18.45 -0.47 -55.51
N GLU A 296 -19.03 -1.25 -56.43
CA GLU A 296 -19.07 -0.91 -57.86
C GLU A 296 -19.93 0.33 -58.18
N LYS A 297 -20.89 0.68 -57.30
CA LYS A 297 -21.83 1.77 -57.53
C LYS A 297 -21.34 3.15 -57.06
N TYR A 298 -20.27 3.18 -56.28
CA TYR A 298 -19.65 4.40 -55.77
C TYR A 298 -18.12 4.30 -55.91
N PRO A 299 -17.56 4.56 -57.10
CA PRO A 299 -16.12 4.71 -57.22
C PRO A 299 -15.70 5.87 -56.31
N LEU A 300 -14.92 5.56 -55.27
CA LEU A 300 -14.32 6.57 -54.42
C LEU A 300 -13.45 7.46 -55.32
N PRO A 301 -13.64 8.79 -55.30
CA PRO A 301 -12.84 9.69 -56.11
C PRO A 301 -11.36 9.52 -55.73
N GLU A 302 -10.52 9.28 -56.72
CA GLU A 302 -9.07 9.30 -56.58
C GLU A 302 -8.61 10.75 -56.34
N GLU A 303 -8.83 11.25 -55.12
CA GLU A 303 -8.16 12.45 -54.66
C GLU A 303 -6.69 12.12 -54.41
N LYS A 304 -5.83 12.69 -55.25
CA LYS A 304 -4.40 12.83 -54.99
C LYS A 304 -4.22 13.67 -53.72
N ILE A 305 -4.17 13.01 -52.56
CA ILE A 305 -3.79 13.65 -51.30
C ILE A 305 -2.28 13.90 -51.36
N ALA A 306 -1.94 15.10 -51.82
CA ALA A 306 -0.62 15.68 -51.63
C ALA A 306 -0.43 15.98 -50.13
N GLY A 307 0.43 15.19 -49.49
CA GLY A 307 1.24 15.52 -48.32
C GLY A 307 0.63 16.38 -47.22
N THR A 308 -0.04 15.76 -46.25
CA THR A 308 0.01 16.14 -44.83
C THR A 308 -0.16 14.89 -43.96
N THR A 309 0.96 14.29 -43.54
CA THR A 309 0.96 13.34 -42.43
C THR A 309 0.90 14.11 -41.12
N ASP A 310 -0.31 14.47 -40.69
CA ASP A 310 -0.55 14.89 -39.30
C ASP A 310 -1.34 13.77 -38.59
N PRO A 311 -0.67 12.89 -37.82
CA PRO A 311 -1.30 11.74 -37.16
C PRO A 311 -2.30 12.13 -36.04
N GLY A 312 -2.47 13.43 -35.75
CA GLY A 312 -3.31 13.92 -34.66
C GLY A 312 -4.82 13.78 -34.88
N LEU A 313 -5.33 13.90 -36.12
CA LEU A 313 -6.79 14.02 -36.34
C LEU A 313 -7.54 12.68 -36.17
N PHE A 314 -6.95 11.56 -36.60
CA PHE A 314 -7.56 10.24 -36.46
C PHE A 314 -7.61 9.76 -35.00
N ALA A 315 -6.63 10.16 -34.19
CA ALA A 315 -6.61 9.84 -32.77
C ALA A 315 -7.75 10.53 -32.00
N VAL A 316 -8.07 11.79 -32.34
CA VAL A 316 -9.14 12.55 -31.67
C VAL A 316 -10.52 11.96 -31.97
N VAL A 317 -10.79 11.56 -33.21
CA VAL A 317 -12.08 10.92 -33.58
C VAL A 317 -12.28 9.59 -32.86
N SER A 318 -11.23 8.77 -32.75
CA SER A 318 -11.26 7.49 -32.02
C SER A 318 -11.54 7.69 -30.52
N VAL A 319 -10.94 8.71 -29.90
CA VAL A 319 -11.17 9.06 -28.49
C VAL A 319 -12.60 9.55 -28.26
N ILE A 320 -13.13 10.41 -29.15
CA ILE A 320 -14.52 10.89 -29.07
C ILE A 320 -15.51 9.71 -29.14
N ASN A 321 -15.30 8.76 -30.05
CA ASN A 321 -16.16 7.59 -30.20
C ASN A 321 -16.09 6.67 -28.97
N SER A 322 -14.91 6.51 -28.38
CA SER A 322 -14.72 5.71 -27.16
C SER A 322 -15.44 6.32 -25.96
N ILE A 323 -15.35 7.64 -25.77
CA ILE A 323 -16.05 8.36 -24.69
C ILE A 323 -17.58 8.29 -24.90
N GLN A 324 -18.04 8.41 -26.15
CA GLN A 324 -19.47 8.30 -26.47
C GLN A 324 -20.01 6.90 -26.14
N THR A 325 -19.27 5.85 -26.46
CA THR A 325 -19.62 4.46 -26.14
C THR A 325 -19.74 4.23 -24.62
N ILE A 326 -18.83 4.81 -23.84
CA ILE A 326 -18.87 4.75 -22.36
C ILE A 326 -20.14 5.46 -21.84
N LEU A 327 -20.50 6.61 -22.40
CA LEU A 327 -21.69 7.35 -22.00
C LEU A 327 -22.98 6.58 -22.32
N ASP A 328 -23.04 5.93 -23.48
CA ASP A 328 -24.19 5.13 -23.89
C ASP A 328 -24.36 3.89 -23.00
N THR A 329 -23.24 3.25 -22.62
CA THR A 329 -23.23 2.12 -21.68
C THR A 329 -23.69 2.55 -20.28
N LEU A 330 -23.21 3.69 -19.77
CA LEU A 330 -23.64 4.24 -18.48
C LEU A 330 -25.13 4.63 -18.48
N LYS A 331 -25.65 5.09 -19.61
CA LYS A 331 -27.07 5.40 -19.78
C LYS A 331 -27.92 4.13 -19.81
N ALA A 332 -27.49 3.10 -20.52
CA ALA A 332 -28.17 1.79 -20.54
C ALA A 332 -28.21 1.13 -19.15
N ALA A 333 -27.20 1.37 -18.31
CA ALA A 333 -27.14 0.89 -16.93
C ALA A 333 -27.98 1.72 -15.93
N GLY A 334 -28.76 2.72 -16.38
CA GLY A 334 -29.59 3.56 -15.50
C GLY A 334 -28.80 4.54 -14.62
N CYS A 335 -27.52 4.77 -14.94
CA CYS A 335 -26.63 5.61 -14.13
C CYS A 335 -26.79 7.08 -14.53
N GLU A 336 -27.89 7.70 -14.12
CA GLU A 336 -28.24 9.04 -14.61
C GLU A 336 -27.37 10.16 -14.02
N ALA A 337 -26.92 10.02 -12.76
CA ALA A 337 -26.24 11.07 -11.99
C ALA A 337 -24.85 10.65 -11.44
N CYS A 338 -24.22 9.60 -11.97
CA CYS A 338 -22.94 9.16 -11.43
C CYS A 338 -21.77 10.06 -11.83
N VAL A 339 -20.79 10.15 -10.94
CA VAL A 339 -19.57 10.97 -11.12
C VAL A 339 -18.83 10.58 -12.40
N ALA A 340 -18.80 9.30 -12.75
CA ALA A 340 -18.15 8.81 -13.97
C ALA A 340 -18.77 9.38 -15.25
N LYS A 341 -20.11 9.49 -15.32
CA LYS A 341 -20.82 10.10 -16.45
C LYS A 341 -20.55 11.59 -16.56
N LEU A 342 -20.51 12.30 -15.44
CA LEU A 342 -20.22 13.74 -15.41
C LEU A 342 -18.79 14.04 -15.88
N VAL A 343 -17.82 13.22 -15.49
CA VAL A 343 -16.42 13.33 -15.97
C VAL A 343 -16.34 13.00 -17.46
N ALA A 344 -16.99 11.93 -17.92
CA ALA A 344 -16.99 11.57 -19.35
C ALA A 344 -17.63 12.65 -20.24
N ILE A 345 -18.75 13.28 -19.81
CA ILE A 345 -19.36 14.42 -20.52
C ILE A 345 -18.40 15.62 -20.55
N ARG A 346 -17.70 15.90 -19.45
CA ARG A 346 -16.75 17.01 -19.35
C ARG A 346 -15.57 16.82 -20.30
N GLU A 347 -15.01 15.61 -20.37
CA GLU A 347 -13.93 15.30 -21.30
C GLU A 347 -14.43 15.35 -22.76
N LEU A 348 -15.63 14.83 -23.04
CA LEU A 348 -16.22 14.92 -24.39
C LEU A 348 -16.39 16.36 -24.86
N LYS A 349 -16.81 17.28 -23.97
CA LYS A 349 -16.93 18.72 -24.29
C LYS A 349 -15.60 19.36 -24.64
N LYS A 350 -14.52 19.02 -23.92
CA LYS A 350 -13.16 19.50 -24.23
C LYS A 350 -12.72 19.11 -25.64
N PHE A 351 -13.01 17.88 -26.06
CA PHE A 351 -12.63 17.38 -27.39
C PHE A 351 -13.53 17.89 -28.52
N LYS A 352 -14.80 18.23 -28.23
CA LYS A 352 -15.72 18.81 -29.23
C LYS A 352 -15.57 20.34 -29.41
N GLY A 353 -14.70 20.99 -28.62
CA GLY A 353 -14.48 22.44 -28.70
C GLY A 353 -15.70 23.27 -28.28
N VAL A 354 -16.64 22.67 -27.53
CA VAL A 354 -17.82 23.36 -27.01
C VAL A 354 -17.52 23.78 -25.57
N SER A 355 -17.02 25.00 -25.41
CA SER A 355 -16.84 25.68 -24.11
C SER A 355 -18.16 25.98 -23.44
#